data_AF-A0A2E9QIL7-F1
#
_entry.id   AF-A0A2E9QIL7-F1
#
_cell.length_a   1.000
_cell.length_b   1.000
_cell.length_c   1.000
_cell.angle_alpha   90.00
_cell.angle_beta   90.00
_cell.angle_gamma   90.00
#
_symmetry.space_group_name_H-M   'P 1'
#
loop_
_entity.id
_entity.type
_entity.pdbx_description
1 polymer ?
#
loop_
_entity_poly.entity_id
_entity_poly.type
_entity_poly.pdbx_seq_one_letter_code
_entity_poly.pdbx_strand_id
1 'polypeptide(L)'
;MQAKLTINHQVFIWYKFFNSIFFGIAVGSYVTQYEPLKIEDFPVIGIVFCLLSIPIALLYKRIMKIHYFYTASILVEVIMLIWIVLFLIDPWSSQNLLGNSYQIALIIYIARYITFMFGDFLSRAETIFIKKTKVLSKIDVMKQLGTISGMMISVFFYTILENYYGITENAPKVFYIHFLLCVIEVTIITLLILSFKTKNIITKKTPRD
;
A
#
# COMPACT_ATOMS: atom_id res chain seq x y z
N MET A 1 -10.89 27.02 15.85
CA MET A 1 -11.74 25.90 15.36
C MET A 1 -10.89 24.63 15.39
N GLN A 2 -11.11 23.71 16.34
CA GLN A 2 -10.35 22.45 16.40
C GLN A 2 -11.11 21.39 15.59
N ALA A 3 -10.66 21.15 14.36
CA ALA A 3 -11.11 20.06 13.53
C ALA A 3 -10.66 18.73 14.16
N LYS A 4 -11.60 17.85 14.53
CA LYS A 4 -11.28 16.52 15.06
C LYS A 4 -11.49 15.49 13.96
N LEU A 5 -10.40 14.83 13.55
CA LEU A 5 -10.45 13.74 12.60
C LEU A 5 -11.04 12.49 13.27
N THR A 6 -11.99 11.83 12.60
CA THR A 6 -12.64 10.61 13.07
C THR A 6 -12.69 9.56 11.96
N ILE A 7 -12.66 8.28 12.33
CA ILE A 7 -12.67 7.16 11.36
C ILE A 7 -14.10 6.64 11.21
N ASN A 8 -14.56 6.55 9.96
CA ASN A 8 -15.76 5.79 9.61
C ASN A 8 -15.39 4.31 9.44
N HIS A 9 -15.73 3.51 10.44
CA HIS A 9 -15.32 2.10 10.49
C HIS A 9 -15.77 1.29 9.27
N GLN A 10 -16.97 1.53 8.73
CA GLN A 10 -17.48 0.71 7.61
C GLN A 10 -16.70 0.95 6.32
N VAL A 11 -16.39 2.22 6.03
CA VAL A 11 -15.57 2.58 4.84
C VAL A 11 -14.12 2.16 5.06
N PHE A 12 -13.61 2.29 6.29
CA PHE A 12 -12.26 1.85 6.64
C PHE A 12 -12.07 0.33 6.47
N ILE A 13 -13.08 -0.48 6.82
CA ILE A 13 -13.07 -1.93 6.59
C ILE A 13 -12.96 -2.23 5.08
N TRP A 14 -13.73 -1.54 4.24
CA TRP A 14 -13.66 -1.71 2.79
C TRP A 14 -12.32 -1.27 2.21
N TYR A 15 -11.77 -0.14 2.68
CA TYR A 15 -10.40 0.27 2.36
C TYR A 15 -9.40 -0.87 2.64
N LYS A 16 -9.46 -1.48 3.83
CA LYS A 16 -8.56 -2.60 4.19
C LYS A 16 -8.77 -3.83 3.32
N PHE A 17 -10.01 -4.15 2.96
CA PHE A 17 -10.30 -5.24 2.04
C PHE A 17 -9.65 -5.02 0.66
N PHE A 18 -9.85 -3.84 0.05
CA PHE A 18 -9.27 -3.54 -1.26
C PHE A 18 -7.74 -3.45 -1.21
N ASN A 19 -7.16 -2.88 -0.14
CA ASN A 19 -5.72 -2.88 0.06
C ASN A 19 -5.17 -4.33 0.15
N SER A 20 -5.87 -5.23 0.83
CA SER A 20 -5.47 -6.64 0.84
C SER A 20 -5.68 -7.37 -0.49
N ILE A 21 -6.70 -7.00 -1.30
CA ILE A 21 -6.82 -7.50 -2.68
C ILE A 21 -5.60 -7.08 -3.50
N PHE A 22 -5.21 -5.81 -3.43
CA PHE A 22 -4.02 -5.31 -4.11
C PHE A 22 -2.79 -6.13 -3.75
N PHE A 23 -2.57 -6.35 -2.46
CA PHE A 23 -1.46 -7.17 -1.98
C PHE A 23 -1.52 -8.58 -2.59
N GLY A 24 -2.67 -9.26 -2.52
CA GLY A 24 -2.85 -10.61 -3.06
C GLY A 24 -2.60 -10.71 -4.57
N ILE A 25 -3.00 -9.71 -5.36
CA ILE A 25 -2.75 -9.67 -6.80
C ILE A 25 -1.25 -9.52 -7.09
N ALA A 26 -0.61 -8.60 -6.37
CA ALA A 26 0.77 -8.22 -6.59
C ALA A 26 1.80 -9.25 -6.09
N VAL A 27 1.43 -10.23 -5.25
CA VAL A 27 2.37 -11.26 -4.74
C VAL A 27 3.18 -11.93 -5.85
N GLY A 28 2.54 -12.28 -6.98
CA GLY A 28 3.22 -12.93 -8.09
C GLY A 28 4.11 -12.00 -8.92
N SER A 29 3.84 -10.69 -8.95
CA SER A 29 4.58 -9.76 -9.81
C SER A 29 5.96 -9.40 -9.28
N TYR A 30 6.17 -9.51 -7.97
CA TYR A 30 7.41 -9.05 -7.33
C TYR A 30 8.66 -9.79 -7.83
N VAL A 31 8.54 -11.09 -8.14
CA VAL A 31 9.70 -11.90 -8.56
C VAL A 31 10.28 -11.37 -9.87
N THR A 32 9.44 -11.03 -10.83
CA THR A 32 9.87 -10.53 -12.14
C THR A 32 10.33 -9.07 -12.08
N GLN A 33 9.78 -8.26 -11.17
CA GLN A 33 10.20 -6.86 -11.02
C GLN A 33 11.61 -6.69 -10.46
N TYR A 34 12.11 -7.69 -9.74
CA TYR A 34 13.45 -7.68 -9.14
C TYR A 34 14.47 -8.51 -9.90
N GLU A 35 14.11 -9.06 -11.05
CA GLU A 35 15.00 -9.90 -11.87
C GLU A 35 16.38 -9.26 -12.14
N PRO A 36 16.51 -7.93 -12.35
CA PRO A 36 17.82 -7.31 -12.52
C PRO A 36 18.69 -7.24 -11.25
N LEU A 37 18.13 -7.43 -10.06
CA LEU A 37 18.84 -7.31 -8.78
C LEU A 37 19.59 -8.60 -8.44
N LYS A 38 20.81 -8.45 -7.93
CA LYS A 38 21.61 -9.60 -7.48
C LYS A 38 21.12 -10.07 -6.12
N ILE A 39 21.29 -11.36 -5.83
CA ILE A 39 20.94 -11.94 -4.53
C ILE A 39 21.63 -11.20 -3.37
N GLU A 40 22.86 -10.72 -3.58
CA GLU A 40 23.64 -9.96 -2.60
C GLU A 40 23.06 -8.56 -2.31
N ASP A 41 22.27 -7.98 -3.22
CA ASP A 41 21.69 -6.65 -3.05
C ASP A 41 20.56 -6.66 -2.00
N PHE A 42 19.81 -7.78 -1.90
CA PHE A 42 18.68 -7.89 -0.96
C PHE A 42 19.11 -7.74 0.51
N PRO A 43 20.14 -8.46 1.02
CA PRO A 43 20.63 -8.26 2.38
C PRO A 43 21.21 -6.86 2.62
N VAL A 44 21.97 -6.30 1.67
CA VAL A 44 22.61 -4.97 1.81
C VAL A 44 21.54 -3.89 2.00
N ILE A 45 20.54 -3.88 1.12
CA ILE A 45 19.45 -2.93 1.20
C ILE A 45 18.62 -3.18 2.47
N GLY A 46 18.40 -4.44 2.84
CA GLY A 46 17.74 -4.82 4.09
C GLY A 46 18.43 -4.26 5.35
N ILE A 47 19.76 -4.27 5.40
CA ILE A 47 20.54 -3.67 6.51
C ILE A 47 20.30 -2.17 6.58
N VAL A 48 20.39 -1.47 5.45
CA VAL A 48 20.15 -0.01 5.39
C VAL A 48 18.75 0.32 5.89
N PHE A 49 17.74 -0.43 5.47
CA PHE A 49 16.37 -0.22 5.94
C PHE A 49 16.17 -0.55 7.41
N CYS A 50 16.79 -1.59 7.93
CA CYS A 50 16.75 -1.91 9.34
C CYS A 50 17.28 -0.73 10.18
N LEU A 51 18.41 -0.14 9.77
CA LEU A 51 18.97 1.04 10.41
C LEU A 51 18.06 2.26 10.30
N LEU A 52 17.42 2.49 9.15
CA LEU A 52 16.45 3.57 8.94
C LEU A 52 15.13 3.38 9.70
N SER A 53 14.77 2.15 10.04
CA SER A 53 13.55 1.84 10.80
C SER A 53 13.65 2.27 12.27
N ILE A 54 14.86 2.30 12.84
CA ILE A 54 15.13 2.69 14.22
C ILE A 54 14.67 4.14 14.50
N PRO A 55 15.09 5.17 13.74
CA PRO A 55 14.62 6.53 13.98
C PRO A 55 13.11 6.69 13.76
N ILE A 56 12.51 5.93 12.83
CA ILE A 56 11.05 5.94 12.64
C ILE A 56 10.33 5.37 13.87
N ALA A 57 10.88 4.31 14.48
CA ALA A 57 10.39 3.79 15.75
C ALA A 57 10.55 4.79 16.90
N LEU A 58 11.59 5.64 16.91
CA LEU A 58 11.73 6.71 17.90
C LEU A 58 10.66 7.81 17.72
N LEU A 59 10.21 8.05 16.48
CA LEU A 59 9.11 8.98 16.15
C LEU A 59 7.71 8.43 16.45
N TYR A 60 7.61 7.22 17.02
CA TYR A 60 6.34 6.52 17.29
C TYR A 60 5.33 7.39 18.03
N LYS A 61 5.76 8.11 19.08
CA LYS A 61 4.86 9.00 19.86
C LYS A 61 4.16 10.06 19.00
N ARG A 62 4.74 10.45 17.85
CA ARG A 62 4.18 11.43 16.92
C ARG A 62 3.24 10.77 15.90
N ILE A 63 3.62 9.60 15.37
CA ILE A 63 2.81 8.81 14.41
C ILE A 63 1.49 8.35 15.05
N MET A 64 1.49 8.08 16.35
CA MET A 64 0.33 7.65 17.13
C MET A 64 -0.73 8.74 17.41
N LYS A 65 -0.68 9.85 16.68
CA LYS A 65 -1.73 10.87 16.65
C LYS A 65 -2.55 10.71 15.38
N ILE A 66 -3.88 10.80 15.50
CA ILE A 66 -4.82 10.48 14.40
C ILE A 66 -4.53 11.23 13.09
N HIS A 67 -4.07 12.48 13.18
CA HIS A 67 -3.71 13.28 12.01
C HIS A 67 -2.48 12.72 11.29
N TYR A 68 -1.43 12.35 12.03
CA TYR A 68 -0.21 11.77 11.45
C TYR A 68 -0.47 10.35 10.93
N PHE A 69 -1.35 9.58 11.58
CA PHE A 69 -1.80 8.28 11.07
C PHE A 69 -2.50 8.40 9.71
N TYR A 70 -3.42 9.36 9.55
CA TYR A 70 -4.06 9.62 8.27
C TYR A 70 -3.06 10.06 7.21
N THR A 71 -2.21 11.05 7.51
CA THR A 71 -1.20 11.55 6.57
C THR A 71 -0.22 10.47 6.16
N ALA A 72 0.25 9.64 7.10
CA ALA A 72 1.15 8.53 6.80
C ALA A 72 0.45 7.44 5.98
N SER A 73 -0.82 7.14 6.25
CA SER A 73 -1.58 6.18 5.44
C SER A 73 -1.69 6.66 4.00
N ILE A 74 -2.08 7.93 3.78
CA ILE A 74 -2.17 8.52 2.43
C ILE A 74 -0.82 8.54 1.73
N LEU A 75 0.25 8.92 2.44
CA LEU A 75 1.60 8.96 1.88
C LEU A 75 2.03 7.59 1.36
N VAL A 76 1.74 6.51 2.10
CA VAL A 76 2.06 5.15 1.67
C VAL A 76 1.32 4.78 0.40
N GLU A 77 0.01 5.01 0.32
CA GLU A 77 -0.76 4.70 -0.90
C GLU A 77 -0.32 5.59 -2.10
N VAL A 78 0.02 6.85 -1.87
CA VAL A 78 0.56 7.73 -2.93
C VAL A 78 1.91 7.23 -3.46
N ILE A 79 2.81 6.77 -2.58
CA ILE A 79 4.08 6.16 -2.99
C ILE A 79 3.82 4.90 -3.82
N MET A 80 2.84 4.07 -3.43
CA MET A 80 2.44 2.88 -4.19
C MET A 80 1.89 3.25 -5.56
N LEU A 81 1.03 4.27 -5.66
CA LEU A 81 0.50 4.73 -6.95
C LEU A 81 1.60 5.27 -7.87
N ILE A 82 2.50 6.11 -7.35
CA ILE A 82 3.65 6.64 -8.12
C ILE A 82 4.48 5.46 -8.65
N TRP A 83 4.72 4.46 -7.82
CA TRP A 83 5.47 3.27 -8.20
C TRP A 83 4.79 2.48 -9.35
N ILE A 84 3.49 2.22 -9.26
CA ILE A 84 2.73 1.53 -10.32
C ILE A 84 2.76 2.33 -11.62
N VAL A 85 2.56 3.65 -11.53
CA VAL A 85 2.57 4.53 -12.70
C VAL A 85 3.95 4.58 -13.35
N LEU A 86 5.02 4.68 -12.57
CA LEU A 86 6.39 4.60 -13.08
C LEU A 86 6.66 3.26 -13.78
N PHE A 87 6.14 2.16 -13.23
CA PHE A 87 6.24 0.84 -13.84
C PHE A 87 5.45 0.73 -15.16
N LEU A 88 4.29 1.40 -15.28
CA LEU A 88 3.44 1.36 -16.48
C LEU A 88 3.91 2.29 -17.60
N ILE A 89 4.56 3.41 -17.28
CA ILE A 89 5.04 4.39 -18.28
C ILE A 89 6.19 3.82 -19.13
N ASP A 90 7.00 2.92 -18.57
CA ASP A 90 8.13 2.31 -19.26
C ASP A 90 8.05 0.76 -19.21
N PRO A 91 7.31 0.14 -20.15
CA PRO A 91 7.09 -1.31 -20.16
C PRO A 91 8.38 -2.14 -20.35
N TRP A 92 9.40 -1.56 -21.01
CA TRP A 92 10.52 -2.28 -21.63
C TRP A 92 11.80 -1.42 -21.83
N SER A 93 12.11 -0.54 -20.89
CA SER A 93 13.19 0.44 -21.10
C SER A 93 14.60 -0.07 -20.73
N SER A 94 15.23 -0.70 -21.72
CA SER A 94 16.68 -0.69 -21.95
C SER A 94 17.17 0.65 -22.55
N GLN A 95 16.34 1.70 -22.61
CA GLN A 95 16.66 3.04 -23.10
C GLN A 95 15.84 4.09 -22.34
N ASN A 96 16.32 4.44 -21.16
CA ASN A 96 15.53 5.18 -20.19
C ASN A 96 15.93 6.66 -20.16
N LEU A 97 14.97 7.51 -19.77
CA LEU A 97 15.16 8.86 -19.21
C LEU A 97 16.10 8.85 -17.97
N LEU A 98 16.37 7.65 -17.41
CA LEU A 98 17.28 7.35 -16.28
C LEU A 98 18.33 6.25 -16.57
N GLY A 99 18.58 5.88 -17.83
CA GLY A 99 19.76 5.13 -18.28
C GLY A 99 19.97 3.64 -17.92
N ASN A 100 19.35 3.03 -16.88
CA ASN A 100 19.66 1.63 -16.50
C ASN A 100 18.52 0.83 -15.82
N SER A 101 18.22 -0.38 -16.32
CA SER A 101 17.18 -1.28 -15.77
C SER A 101 17.44 -1.72 -14.31
N TYR A 102 18.71 -1.82 -13.91
CA TYR A 102 19.10 -2.12 -12.52
C TYR A 102 18.68 -1.01 -11.54
N GLN A 103 18.89 0.25 -11.90
CA GLN A 103 18.56 1.39 -11.02
C GLN A 103 17.06 1.51 -10.78
N ILE A 104 16.26 1.24 -11.81
CA ILE A 104 14.80 1.23 -11.71
C ILE A 104 14.37 0.13 -10.73
N ALA A 105 14.85 -1.10 -10.92
CA ALA A 105 14.52 -2.22 -10.02
C ALA A 105 14.91 -1.90 -8.57
N LEU A 106 16.05 -1.24 -8.36
CA LEU A 106 16.52 -0.82 -7.04
C LEU A 106 15.62 0.27 -6.41
N ILE A 107 15.21 1.28 -7.17
CA ILE A 107 14.27 2.32 -6.72
C ILE A 107 12.91 1.71 -6.37
N ILE A 108 12.40 0.82 -7.23
CA ILE A 108 11.15 0.07 -7.04
C ILE A 108 11.21 -0.75 -5.74
N TYR A 109 12.31 -1.46 -5.55
CA TYR A 109 12.56 -2.26 -4.35
C TYR A 109 12.62 -1.37 -3.08
N ILE A 110 13.37 -0.27 -3.13
CA ILE A 110 13.48 0.71 -2.03
C ILE A 110 12.11 1.29 -1.66
N ALA A 111 11.33 1.74 -2.64
CA ALA A 111 10.01 2.33 -2.41
C ALA A 111 9.08 1.34 -1.71
N ARG A 112 9.07 0.08 -2.15
CA ARG A 112 8.28 -0.98 -1.53
C ARG A 112 8.72 -1.27 -0.10
N TYR A 113 10.02 -1.31 0.18
CA TYR A 113 10.53 -1.51 1.55
C TYR A 113 10.06 -0.40 2.49
N ILE A 114 10.08 0.86 2.02
CA ILE A 114 9.54 2.00 2.78
C ILE A 114 8.05 1.78 3.08
N THR A 115 7.24 1.42 2.08
CA THR A 115 5.81 1.13 2.25
C THR A 115 5.57 0.03 3.28
N PHE A 116 6.31 -1.09 3.23
CA PHE A 116 6.19 -2.17 4.21
C PHE A 116 6.52 -1.73 5.62
N MET A 117 7.62 -1.01 5.79
CA MET A 117 8.05 -0.51 7.09
C MET A 117 6.98 0.38 7.72
N PHE A 118 6.37 1.29 6.95
CA PHE A 118 5.24 2.08 7.43
C PHE A 118 3.99 1.22 7.72
N GLY A 119 3.74 0.18 6.93
CA GLY A 119 2.64 -0.78 7.14
C GLY A 119 2.61 -1.37 8.55
N ASP A 120 3.78 -1.76 9.08
CA ASP A 120 3.90 -2.31 10.44
C ASP A 120 3.60 -1.30 11.55
N PHE A 121 3.91 -0.02 11.33
CA PHE A 121 3.57 1.04 12.27
C PHE A 121 2.09 1.40 12.18
N LEU A 122 1.55 1.47 10.96
CA LEU A 122 0.15 1.78 10.72
C LEU A 122 -0.77 0.68 11.27
N SER A 123 -0.40 -0.59 11.17
CA SER A 123 -1.18 -1.71 11.74
C SER A 123 -1.29 -1.62 13.27
N ARG A 124 -0.21 -1.23 13.96
CA ARG A 124 -0.23 -0.97 15.40
C ARG A 124 -1.07 0.25 15.75
N ALA A 125 -0.92 1.34 15.01
CA ALA A 125 -1.73 2.55 15.18
C ALA A 125 -3.24 2.28 15.02
N GLU A 126 -3.61 1.42 14.07
CA GLU A 126 -4.98 0.97 13.83
C GLU A 126 -5.63 0.38 15.09
N THR A 127 -4.91 -0.49 15.82
CA THR A 127 -5.42 -1.08 17.07
C THR A 127 -5.70 -0.05 18.16
N ILE A 128 -4.93 1.04 18.19
CA ILE A 128 -5.07 2.11 19.20
C ILE A 128 -6.24 3.04 18.88
N PHE A 129 -6.49 3.33 17.60
CA PHE A 129 -7.63 4.15 17.19
C PHE A 129 -8.95 3.37 17.14
N ILE A 130 -8.90 2.08 16.80
CA ILE A 130 -10.08 1.20 16.71
C ILE A 130 -10.18 0.36 17.99
N LYS A 131 -10.69 1.00 19.05
CA LYS A 131 -10.80 0.38 20.38
C LYS A 131 -11.81 -0.77 20.49
N LYS A 132 -12.63 -0.99 19.46
CA LYS A 132 -13.70 -2.01 19.47
C LYS A 132 -13.16 -3.32 18.90
N THR A 133 -12.96 -4.33 19.76
CA THR A 133 -12.48 -5.67 19.38
C THR A 133 -13.28 -6.30 18.24
N LYS A 134 -14.61 -6.17 18.25
CA LYS A 134 -15.49 -6.65 17.15
C LYS A 134 -15.15 -6.01 15.79
N VAL A 135 -14.79 -4.72 15.77
CA VAL A 135 -14.42 -4.02 14.54
C VAL A 135 -13.05 -4.46 14.07
N LEU A 136 -12.11 -4.62 15.01
CA LEU A 136 -10.75 -5.09 14.71
C LEU A 136 -10.76 -6.51 14.12
N SER A 137 -11.51 -7.43 14.74
CA SER A 137 -11.70 -8.79 14.21
C SER A 137 -12.32 -8.79 12.80
N LYS A 138 -13.32 -7.91 12.55
CA LYS A 138 -13.91 -7.78 11.21
C LYS A 138 -12.89 -7.25 10.19
N ILE A 139 -12.02 -6.32 10.58
CA ILE A 139 -10.94 -5.85 9.71
C ILE A 139 -9.99 -7.00 9.37
N ASP A 140 -9.58 -7.81 10.34
CA ASP A 140 -8.65 -8.92 10.11
C ASP A 140 -9.25 -9.98 9.17
N VAL A 141 -10.52 -10.33 9.35
CA VAL A 141 -11.25 -11.22 8.42
C VAL A 141 -11.29 -10.63 7.02
N MET A 142 -11.60 -9.34 6.89
CA MET A 142 -11.67 -8.69 5.58
C MET A 142 -10.29 -8.56 4.91
N LYS A 143 -9.21 -8.37 5.68
CA LYS A 143 -7.84 -8.43 5.15
C LYS A 143 -7.55 -9.81 4.56
N GLN A 144 -7.84 -10.89 5.30
CA GLN A 144 -7.61 -12.26 4.82
C GLN A 144 -8.44 -12.58 3.58
N LEU A 145 -9.74 -12.24 3.59
CA LEU A 145 -10.62 -12.43 2.43
C LEU A 145 -10.14 -11.62 1.22
N GLY A 146 -9.67 -10.39 1.45
CA GLY A 146 -9.09 -9.55 0.40
C GLY A 146 -7.86 -10.21 -0.22
N THR A 147 -6.90 -10.65 0.61
CA THR A 147 -5.70 -11.34 0.13
C THR A 147 -6.02 -12.59 -0.67
N ILE A 148 -6.92 -13.45 -0.17
CA ILE A 148 -7.37 -14.66 -0.87
C ILE A 148 -8.02 -14.30 -2.21
N SER A 149 -8.92 -13.31 -2.21
CA SER A 149 -9.59 -12.83 -3.43
C SER A 149 -8.59 -12.29 -4.45
N GLY A 150 -7.61 -11.51 -4.01
CA GLY A 150 -6.55 -10.98 -4.85
C GLY A 150 -5.70 -12.09 -5.48
N MET A 151 -5.30 -13.10 -4.71
CA MET A 151 -4.54 -14.25 -5.23
C MET A 151 -5.36 -15.03 -6.27
N MET A 152 -6.64 -15.28 -6.03
CA MET A 152 -7.52 -15.94 -7.00
C MET A 152 -7.65 -15.13 -8.30
N ILE A 153 -7.82 -13.80 -8.19
CA ILE A 153 -7.85 -12.90 -9.35
C ILE A 153 -6.53 -12.99 -10.13
N SER A 154 -5.39 -13.00 -9.44
CA SER A 154 -4.06 -13.10 -10.06
C SER A 154 -3.91 -14.37 -10.88
N VAL A 155 -4.26 -15.53 -10.30
CA VAL A 155 -4.24 -16.82 -10.98
C VAL A 155 -5.12 -16.80 -12.23
N PHE A 156 -6.38 -16.37 -12.07
CA PHE A 156 -7.33 -16.32 -13.18
C PHE A 156 -6.87 -15.37 -14.30
N PHE A 157 -6.33 -14.21 -13.94
CA PHE A 157 -5.79 -13.23 -14.87
C PHE A 157 -4.63 -13.81 -15.69
N TYR A 158 -3.65 -14.43 -15.04
CA TYR A 158 -2.52 -15.05 -15.75
C TYR A 158 -2.94 -16.23 -16.61
N THR A 159 -3.87 -17.07 -16.15
CA THR A 159 -4.42 -18.17 -16.95
C THR A 159 -5.14 -17.66 -18.21
N ILE A 160 -5.86 -16.53 -18.12
CA ILE A 160 -6.48 -15.91 -19.29
C ILE A 160 -5.42 -15.41 -20.28
N LEU A 161 -4.40 -14.70 -19.80
CA LEU A 161 -3.32 -14.20 -20.66
C LEU A 161 -2.60 -15.34 -21.39
N GLU A 162 -2.37 -16.45 -20.71
CA GLU A 162 -1.69 -17.60 -21.29
C GLU A 162 -2.56 -18.35 -22.30
N ASN A 163 -3.80 -18.69 -21.94
CA ASN A 163 -4.65 -19.56 -22.75
C ASN A 163 -5.38 -18.84 -23.89
N TYR A 164 -5.76 -17.56 -23.71
CA TYR A 164 -6.51 -16.80 -24.72
C TYR A 164 -5.63 -15.86 -25.54
N TYR A 165 -4.61 -15.25 -24.91
CA TYR A 165 -3.73 -14.29 -25.58
C TYR A 165 -2.35 -14.87 -25.96
N GLY A 166 -2.06 -16.11 -25.57
CA GLY A 166 -0.79 -16.79 -25.90
C GLY A 166 0.43 -16.19 -25.19
N ILE A 167 0.24 -15.37 -24.15
CA ILE A 167 1.32 -14.70 -23.44
C ILE A 167 1.86 -15.66 -22.38
N THR A 168 2.99 -16.30 -22.65
CA THR A 168 3.61 -17.29 -21.75
C THR A 168 4.70 -16.68 -20.87
N GLU A 169 5.41 -15.67 -21.38
CA GLU A 169 6.49 -14.98 -20.67
C GLU A 169 6.01 -14.20 -19.43
N ASN A 170 6.84 -14.17 -18.39
CA ASN A 170 6.50 -13.54 -17.11
C ASN A 170 6.48 -12.01 -17.18
N ALA A 171 7.44 -11.39 -17.88
CA ALA A 171 7.54 -9.93 -17.94
C ALA A 171 6.28 -9.28 -18.55
N PRO A 172 5.75 -9.74 -19.69
CA PRO A 172 4.48 -9.24 -20.23
C PRO A 172 3.28 -9.51 -19.31
N LYS A 173 3.19 -10.70 -18.68
CA LYS A 173 2.12 -11.00 -17.70
C LYS A 173 2.11 -9.98 -16.56
N VAL A 174 3.29 -9.68 -16.02
CA VAL A 174 3.46 -8.70 -14.96
C VAL A 174 3.12 -7.29 -15.46
N PHE A 175 3.52 -6.92 -16.67
CA PHE A 175 3.13 -5.62 -17.24
C PHE A 175 1.61 -5.42 -17.29
N TYR A 176 0.87 -6.40 -17.82
CA TYR A 176 -0.58 -6.28 -17.96
C TYR A 176 -1.33 -6.26 -16.63
N ILE A 177 -0.88 -7.02 -15.62
CA ILE A 177 -1.57 -7.02 -14.32
C ILE A 177 -1.41 -5.68 -13.58
N HIS A 178 -0.39 -4.88 -13.91
CA HIS A 178 -0.21 -3.56 -13.29
C HIS A 178 -1.28 -2.54 -13.67
N PHE A 179 -1.92 -2.68 -14.82
CA PHE A 179 -3.10 -1.87 -15.15
C PHE A 179 -4.24 -2.13 -14.17
N LEU A 180 -4.48 -3.39 -13.83
CA LEU A 180 -5.48 -3.78 -12.82
C LEU A 180 -5.09 -3.25 -11.43
N LEU A 181 -3.81 -3.40 -11.06
CA LEU A 181 -3.29 -2.85 -9.80
C LEU A 181 -3.46 -1.34 -9.70
N CYS A 182 -3.24 -0.60 -10.79
CA CYS A 182 -3.41 0.86 -10.83
C CYS A 182 -4.87 1.27 -10.53
N VAL A 183 -5.85 0.59 -11.14
CA VAL A 183 -7.29 0.85 -10.90
C VAL A 183 -7.67 0.56 -9.45
N ILE A 184 -7.14 -0.53 -8.88
CA ILE A 184 -7.39 -0.89 -7.49
C ILE A 184 -6.74 0.13 -6.55
N GLU A 185 -5.52 0.60 -6.85
CA GLU A 185 -4.82 1.61 -6.05
C GLU A 185 -5.58 2.94 -5.97
N VAL A 186 -6.10 3.42 -7.10
CA VAL A 186 -6.96 4.62 -7.12
C VAL A 186 -8.22 4.42 -6.25
N THR A 187 -8.79 3.20 -6.28
CA THR A 187 -9.93 2.84 -5.43
C THR A 187 -9.55 2.85 -3.94
N ILE A 188 -8.37 2.33 -3.59
CA ILE A 188 -7.82 2.31 -2.23
C ILE A 188 -7.65 3.73 -1.70
N ILE A 189 -6.99 4.61 -2.46
CA ILE A 189 -6.79 6.01 -2.08
C ILE A 189 -8.14 6.70 -1.84
N THR A 190 -9.10 6.49 -2.73
CA THR A 190 -10.45 7.07 -2.62
C THR A 190 -11.15 6.59 -1.35
N LEU A 191 -11.16 5.29 -1.08
CA LEU A 191 -11.76 4.72 0.13
C LEU A 191 -11.05 5.19 1.40
N LEU A 192 -9.72 5.33 1.35
CA LEU A 192 -8.93 5.84 2.47
C LEU A 192 -9.33 7.27 2.81
N ILE A 193 -9.39 8.17 1.82
CA ILE A 193 -9.84 9.57 2.01
C ILE A 193 -11.25 9.60 2.60
N LEU A 194 -12.18 8.82 2.05
CA LEU A 194 -13.57 8.75 2.52
C LEU A 194 -13.72 8.14 3.92
N SER A 195 -12.75 7.32 4.35
CA SER A 195 -12.76 6.71 5.67
C SER A 195 -12.46 7.70 6.81
N PHE A 196 -11.79 8.82 6.52
CA PHE A 196 -11.48 9.85 7.52
C PHE A 196 -12.38 11.07 7.34
N LYS A 197 -13.22 11.35 8.35
CA LYS A 197 -14.12 12.51 8.35
C LYS A 197 -13.60 13.59 9.30
N THR A 198 -13.54 14.82 8.80
CA THR A 198 -13.31 16.01 9.63
C THR A 198 -14.61 16.40 10.32
N LYS A 199 -14.69 16.23 11.65
CA LYS A 199 -15.81 16.71 12.43
C LYS A 199 -15.48 18.12 12.95
N ASN A 200 -16.25 19.11 12.51
CA ASN A 200 -16.20 20.46 13.08
C ASN A 200 -16.84 20.43 14.48
N ILE A 201 -16.05 20.68 15.52
CA ILE A 201 -16.58 20.86 16.87
C ILE A 201 -17.05 22.31 16.97
N ILE A 202 -18.36 22.53 16.94
CA ILE A 202 -18.94 23.80 17.38
C ILE A 202 -18.75 23.83 18.90
N THR A 203 -17.80 24.62 19.39
CA THR A 203 -17.68 24.90 20.82
C THR A 203 -18.89 25.70 21.25
N LYS A 204 -19.92 25.04 21.79
CA LYS A 204 -20.93 25.74 22.60
C LYS A 204 -20.18 26.33 23.81
N LYS A 205 -19.94 27.64 23.79
CA LYS A 205 -19.66 28.40 25.01
C LYS A 205 -20.91 28.23 25.88
N THR A 206 -20.82 27.47 26.97
CA THR A 206 -21.78 27.56 28.05
C THR A 206 -21.68 28.97 28.65
N PRO A 207 -22.79 29.71 28.81
CA PRO A 207 -22.79 30.88 29.67
C PRO A 207 -22.44 30.40 31.09
N ARG A 208 -21.47 31.07 31.72
CA ARG A 208 -21.35 30.99 33.18
C ARG A 208 -22.44 31.92 33.71
N ASP A 209 -23.44 31.34 34.33
CA ASP A 209 -24.32 32.04 35.27
C ASP A 209 -23.72 31.88 36.67
#